data_AF-A0AA45TWS1-F1
#
_entry.id   AF-A0AA45TWS1-F1
#
_cell.length_a   1.000
_cell.length_b   1.000
_cell.length_c   1.000
_cell.angle_alpha   90.00
_cell.angle_beta   90.00
_cell.angle_gamma   90.00
#
_symmetry.space_group_name_H-M   'P 1'
#
loop_
_entity.id
_entity.type
_entity.pdbx_description
1 polymer ?
#
loop_
_entity_poly.entity_id
_entity_poly.type
_entity_poly.pdbx_seq_one_letter_code
_entity_poly.pdbx_strand_id
1 'polypeptide(L)'
;MMNKLTSVVCLGSALALSACGGPEQEDGAELAQQSARLTTATSQGCDYEATTVQITTSPPQYNVVLTRTGGASCTLTTGASVVLQTVPLNAPGTVSLSGSSLGLAVGFTMKNGWSGSAATIMAVRAVDPTTLATTRNGDIYCDYMTGSILTGSAGLNSTGTNLSVSGTKACKINGRSGTYWYGTFTDFFTSTTAPVISTI
;
A
#
# COMPACT_ATOMS: atom_id res chain seq x y z
N MET A 1 40.33 55.19 0.87
CA MET A 1 40.95 55.18 -0.48
C MET A 1 42.08 54.16 -0.44
N MET A 2 42.08 53.24 -1.41
CA MET A 2 42.92 52.06 -1.67
C MET A 2 44.32 51.95 -0.99
N ASN A 3 44.66 50.74 -0.53
CA ASN A 3 45.50 49.84 -1.34
C ASN A 3 45.50 48.37 -0.87
N LYS A 4 45.43 47.47 -1.86
CA LYS A 4 45.59 46.02 -1.78
C LYS A 4 47.01 45.64 -1.32
N LEU A 5 47.18 44.44 -0.75
CA LEU A 5 48.28 43.52 -1.06
C LEU A 5 47.87 42.09 -0.66
N THR A 6 47.95 41.19 -1.64
CA THR A 6 47.67 39.76 -1.56
C THR A 6 48.88 39.02 -0.97
N SER A 7 48.67 37.97 -0.17
CA SER A 7 49.67 36.92 0.03
C SER A 7 48.99 35.56 0.24
N VAL A 8 49.44 34.60 -0.55
CA VAL A 8 49.05 33.18 -0.54
C VAL A 8 50.04 32.46 0.36
N VAL A 9 49.55 31.69 1.33
CA VAL A 9 50.36 30.69 2.02
C VAL A 9 49.58 29.38 2.05
N CYS A 10 50.02 28.42 1.24
CA CYS A 10 49.67 27.02 1.37
C CYS A 10 50.33 26.47 2.64
N LEU A 11 49.52 26.00 3.59
CA LEU A 11 49.96 24.99 4.56
C LEU A 11 49.11 23.74 4.34
N GLY A 12 49.74 22.72 3.75
CA GLY A 12 49.20 21.37 3.72
C GLY A 12 49.03 20.85 5.14
N SER A 13 47.83 20.35 5.43
CA SER A 13 47.56 19.56 6.62
C SER A 13 47.11 18.18 6.16
N ALA A 14 47.96 17.19 6.40
CA ALA A 14 47.68 15.78 6.16
C ALA A 14 46.44 15.37 6.99
N LEU A 15 45.38 14.92 6.31
CA LEU A 15 44.25 14.27 6.96
C LEU A 15 44.70 12.88 7.39
N ALA A 16 45.09 12.77 8.66
CA ALA A 16 45.13 11.49 9.35
C ALA A 16 43.69 10.97 9.48
N LEU A 17 43.44 9.80 8.91
CA LEU A 17 42.23 9.01 9.10
C LEU A 17 42.09 8.63 10.59
N SER A 18 41.36 9.43 11.36
CA SER A 18 40.79 8.99 12.63
C SER A 18 39.36 8.52 12.39
N ALA A 19 39.15 7.23 12.64
CA ALA A 19 37.90 6.50 12.52
C ALA A 19 36.69 7.31 12.99
N CYS A 20 35.80 7.63 12.05
CA CYS A 20 34.46 8.13 12.33
C CYS A 20 33.58 6.93 12.69
N GLY A 21 33.63 6.51 13.95
CA GLY A 21 32.58 5.68 14.55
C GLY A 21 31.34 6.56 14.74
N GLY A 22 30.63 6.84 13.66
CA GLY A 22 29.27 7.40 13.72
C GLY A 22 28.26 6.27 13.88
N PRO A 23 27.17 6.46 14.64
CA PRO A 23 26.16 5.43 14.81
C PRO A 23 25.59 5.03 13.44
N GLU A 24 25.43 3.73 13.22
CA GLU A 24 24.75 3.17 12.06
C GLU A 24 23.37 3.84 11.93
N GLN A 25 23.22 4.69 10.92
CA GLN A 25 21.96 5.34 10.62
C GLN A 25 21.03 4.28 10.01
N GLU A 26 20.23 3.67 10.88
CA GLU A 26 18.79 3.37 10.72
C GLU A 26 18.21 3.10 9.31
N ASP A 27 18.89 2.35 8.43
CA ASP A 27 18.27 1.81 7.21
C ASP A 27 17.01 0.97 7.53
N GLY A 28 16.99 0.34 8.71
CA GLY A 28 15.83 -0.39 9.21
C GLY A 28 14.65 0.50 9.62
N ALA A 29 14.89 1.72 10.11
CA ALA A 29 13.80 2.61 10.55
C ALA A 29 13.07 3.21 9.35
N GLU A 30 13.79 3.58 8.28
CA GLU A 30 13.19 4.12 7.07
C GLU A 30 12.34 3.06 6.34
N LEU A 31 12.84 1.84 6.19
CA LEU A 31 12.08 0.72 5.60
C LEU A 31 10.87 0.32 6.46
N ALA A 32 11.01 0.32 7.79
CA ALA A 32 9.89 0.08 8.70
C ALA A 32 8.84 1.21 8.59
N GLN A 33 9.28 2.46 8.45
CA GLN A 33 8.39 3.61 8.27
C GLN A 33 7.69 3.58 6.90
N GLN A 34 8.39 3.18 5.84
CA GLN A 34 7.81 2.96 4.51
C GLN A 34 6.80 1.80 4.52
N SER A 35 7.11 0.70 5.23
CA SER A 35 6.20 -0.44 5.38
C SER A 35 4.98 -0.12 6.24
N ALA A 36 5.15 0.64 7.33
CA ALA A 36 4.05 1.11 8.17
C ALA A 36 3.14 2.11 7.43
N ARG A 37 3.69 2.94 6.54
CA ARG A 37 2.91 3.79 5.62
C ARG A 37 2.05 2.98 4.64
N LEU A 38 2.38 1.71 4.39
CA LEU A 38 1.53 0.85 3.56
C LEU A 38 0.34 0.29 4.35
N THR A 39 0.41 0.12 5.66
CA THR A 39 -0.69 -0.46 6.45
C THR A 39 -1.44 0.52 7.33
N THR A 40 -1.01 1.79 7.37
CA THR A 40 -1.66 2.86 8.14
C THR A 40 -2.07 4.02 7.23
N ALA A 41 -3.18 4.68 7.56
CA ALA A 41 -3.61 5.89 6.87
C ALA A 41 -4.49 6.78 7.74
N THR A 42 -4.57 8.05 7.37
CA THR A 42 -5.48 9.03 8.00
C THR A 42 -6.63 9.35 7.05
N SER A 43 -7.86 9.42 7.57
CA SER A 43 -9.04 9.89 6.86
C SER A 43 -9.94 10.65 7.82
N GLN A 44 -10.43 11.82 7.39
CA GLN A 44 -11.38 12.63 8.17
C GLN A 44 -10.93 12.91 9.62
N GLY A 45 -9.62 13.11 9.83
CA GLY A 45 -9.04 13.40 11.15
C GLY A 45 -8.82 12.17 12.05
N CYS A 46 -9.18 10.97 11.58
CA CYS A 46 -8.95 9.70 12.25
C CYS A 46 -7.82 8.91 11.59
N ASP A 47 -7.06 8.18 12.39
CA ASP A 47 -6.03 7.24 11.98
C ASP A 47 -6.59 5.82 11.94
N TYR A 48 -6.09 5.05 10.98
CA TYR A 48 -6.53 3.70 10.69
C TYR A 48 -5.34 2.78 10.44
N GLU A 49 -5.53 1.51 10.75
CA GLU A 49 -4.56 0.44 10.51
C GLU A 49 -5.26 -0.77 9.86
N ALA A 50 -4.64 -1.33 8.84
CA ALA A 50 -5.07 -2.56 8.20
C ALA A 50 -4.10 -3.70 8.55
N THR A 51 -4.64 -4.81 9.05
CA THR A 51 -3.87 -5.97 9.50
C THR A 51 -4.38 -7.26 8.85
N THR A 52 -3.54 -8.29 8.88
CA THR A 52 -3.90 -9.65 8.47
C THR A 52 -3.85 -10.56 9.69
N VAL A 53 -4.96 -11.24 9.98
CA VAL A 53 -5.10 -12.14 11.13
C VAL A 53 -5.44 -13.55 10.66
N GLN A 54 -4.63 -14.54 11.01
CA GLN A 54 -4.98 -15.94 10.73
C GLN A 54 -6.09 -16.41 11.68
N ILE A 55 -7.19 -16.94 11.13
CA ILE A 55 -8.36 -17.38 11.90
C ILE A 55 -8.48 -18.90 11.99
N THR A 56 -7.95 -19.64 11.02
CA THR A 56 -7.84 -21.10 11.08
C THR A 56 -6.47 -21.55 10.58
N THR A 57 -5.99 -22.69 11.07
CA THR A 57 -4.69 -23.26 10.68
C THR A 57 -4.83 -24.36 9.62
N SER A 58 -5.94 -25.11 9.61
CA SER A 58 -6.17 -26.19 8.65
C SER A 58 -7.68 -26.39 8.34
N PRO A 59 -8.13 -26.17 7.08
CA PRO A 59 -7.41 -25.40 6.07
C PRO A 59 -7.16 -23.97 6.58
N PRO A 60 -6.03 -23.34 6.24
CA PRO A 60 -5.72 -22.01 6.72
C PRO A 60 -6.68 -20.96 6.15
N GLN A 61 -7.05 -19.99 6.96
CA GLN A 61 -7.86 -18.83 6.58
C GLN A 61 -7.36 -17.59 7.29
N TYR A 62 -7.52 -16.44 6.65
CA TYR A 62 -7.04 -15.16 7.12
C TYR A 62 -8.12 -14.10 6.97
N ASN A 63 -8.22 -13.18 7.93
CA ASN A 63 -9.03 -11.98 7.82
C ASN A 63 -8.12 -10.79 7.53
N VAL A 64 -8.51 -9.97 6.56
CA VAL A 64 -8.03 -8.60 6.43
C VAL A 64 -8.92 -7.73 7.29
N VAL A 65 -8.35 -7.12 8.33
CA VAL A 65 -9.07 -6.34 9.33
C VAL A 65 -8.66 -4.89 9.23
N LEU A 66 -9.63 -3.98 9.22
CA LEU A 66 -9.40 -2.54 9.32
C LEU A 66 -9.84 -2.06 10.70
N THR A 67 -8.95 -1.34 11.38
CA THR A 67 -9.16 -0.81 12.72
C THR A 67 -8.99 0.70 12.70
N ARG A 68 -9.90 1.43 13.35
CA ARG A 68 -9.71 2.86 13.64
C ARG A 68 -8.86 2.99 14.90
N THR A 69 -7.65 3.53 14.77
CA THR A 69 -6.65 3.57 15.86
C THR A 69 -6.62 4.90 16.63
N GLY A 70 -7.39 5.90 16.19
CA GLY A 70 -7.56 7.16 16.92
C GLY A 70 -7.37 8.35 16.00
N GLY A 71 -6.52 9.30 16.41
CA GLY A 71 -6.21 10.51 15.65
C GLY A 71 -6.49 11.78 16.45
N ALA A 72 -5.63 12.80 16.29
CA ALA A 72 -5.68 14.02 17.10
C ALA A 72 -6.99 14.82 16.96
N SER A 73 -7.70 14.65 15.85
CA SER A 73 -8.99 15.31 15.57
C SER A 73 -10.12 14.30 15.34
N CYS A 74 -9.92 13.05 15.77
CA CYS A 74 -10.88 11.99 15.53
C CYS A 74 -12.06 12.10 16.49
N THR A 75 -13.26 12.33 15.94
CA THR A 75 -14.51 12.37 16.71
C THR A 75 -15.24 11.02 16.73
N LEU A 76 -14.71 10.02 16.02
CA LEU A 76 -15.30 8.70 15.86
C LEU A 76 -14.75 7.72 16.91
N THR A 77 -15.48 6.63 17.18
CA THR A 77 -15.08 5.63 18.19
C THR A 77 -13.76 4.95 17.85
N THR A 78 -12.71 5.22 18.62
CA THR A 78 -11.41 4.51 18.55
C THR A 78 -11.57 3.04 18.93
N GLY A 79 -10.82 2.16 18.27
CA GLY A 79 -10.85 0.71 18.46
C GLY A 79 -11.94 -0.02 17.67
N ALA A 80 -12.84 0.71 16.99
CA ALA A 80 -13.81 0.11 16.08
C ALA A 80 -13.07 -0.63 14.96
N SER A 81 -13.45 -1.89 14.73
CA SER A 81 -12.78 -2.78 13.79
C SER A 81 -13.79 -3.50 12.90
N VAL A 82 -13.42 -3.79 11.67
CA VAL A 82 -14.23 -4.53 10.70
C VAL A 82 -13.38 -5.55 9.94
N VAL A 83 -13.96 -6.71 9.62
CA VAL A 83 -13.36 -7.65 8.67
C VAL A 83 -13.74 -7.20 7.27
N LEU A 84 -12.76 -6.77 6.47
CA LEU A 84 -12.96 -6.35 5.09
C LEU A 84 -13.08 -7.54 4.14
N GLN A 85 -12.35 -8.62 4.45
CA GLN A 85 -12.30 -9.81 3.62
C GLN A 85 -11.81 -11.00 4.42
N THR A 86 -12.44 -12.16 4.23
CA THR A 86 -11.87 -13.47 4.62
C THR A 86 -11.24 -14.11 3.39
N VAL A 87 -9.99 -14.55 3.53
CA VAL A 87 -9.13 -15.10 2.49
C VAL A 87 -8.83 -16.56 2.80
N PRO A 88 -9.11 -17.49 1.88
CA PRO A 88 -8.83 -18.91 2.09
C PRO A 88 -7.41 -19.30 1.68
N LEU A 89 -6.93 -20.42 2.23
CA LEU A 89 -5.72 -21.17 1.87
C LEU A 89 -4.36 -20.53 2.12
N ASN A 90 -4.18 -19.25 1.86
CA ASN A 90 -2.90 -18.56 2.02
C ASN A 90 -3.12 -17.17 2.60
N ALA A 91 -2.12 -16.66 3.30
CA ALA A 91 -2.13 -15.25 3.69
C ALA A 91 -2.27 -14.37 2.43
N PRO A 92 -3.06 -13.28 2.50
CA PRO A 92 -3.04 -12.28 1.45
C PRO A 92 -1.63 -11.71 1.27
N GLY A 93 -1.35 -11.15 0.08
CA GLY A 93 -0.15 -10.34 -0.11
C GLY A 93 -0.16 -9.09 0.78
N THR A 94 0.96 -8.35 0.79
CA THR A 94 1.10 -7.13 1.59
C THR A 94 -0.13 -6.23 1.43
N VAL A 95 -0.77 -5.92 2.56
CA VAL A 95 -1.92 -5.02 2.59
C VAL A 95 -1.42 -3.59 2.42
N SER A 96 -2.05 -2.89 1.49
CA SER A 96 -1.87 -1.47 1.25
C SER A 96 -3.13 -0.72 1.71
N LEU A 97 -2.94 0.38 2.41
CA LEU A 97 -3.96 1.24 2.98
C LEU A 97 -3.60 2.68 2.63
N SER A 98 -4.55 3.40 2.06
CA SER A 98 -4.43 4.82 1.77
C SER A 98 -5.73 5.53 2.10
N GLY A 99 -5.64 6.78 2.56
CA GLY A 99 -6.78 7.54 3.04
C GLY A 99 -6.83 8.93 2.43
N SER A 100 -8.05 9.44 2.26
CA SER A 100 -8.33 10.82 1.87
C SER A 100 -9.55 11.35 2.63
N SER A 101 -9.97 12.58 2.34
CA SER A 101 -11.23 13.12 2.85
C SER A 101 -12.47 12.35 2.36
N LEU A 102 -12.36 11.65 1.23
CA LEU A 102 -13.47 10.90 0.62
C LEU A 102 -13.60 9.47 1.17
N GLY A 103 -12.51 8.87 1.65
CA GLY A 103 -12.57 7.58 2.33
C GLY A 103 -11.23 6.87 2.43
N LEU A 104 -11.30 5.55 2.65
CA LEU A 104 -10.13 4.66 2.78
C LEU A 104 -10.12 3.64 1.64
N ALA A 105 -8.97 3.50 0.97
CA ALA A 105 -8.75 2.48 -0.04
C ALA A 105 -7.80 1.42 0.51
N VAL A 106 -8.24 0.16 0.51
CA VAL A 106 -7.47 -1.00 0.97
C VAL A 106 -7.23 -1.93 -0.21
N GLY A 107 -5.96 -2.27 -0.48
CA GLY A 107 -5.56 -3.15 -1.57
C GLY A 107 -4.69 -4.30 -1.09
N PHE A 108 -4.92 -5.50 -1.59
CA PHE A 108 -4.13 -6.69 -1.27
C PHE A 108 -4.35 -7.78 -2.33
N THR A 109 -3.40 -8.70 -2.48
CA THR A 109 -3.61 -9.88 -3.34
C THR A 109 -4.23 -11.02 -2.53
N MET A 110 -5.12 -11.80 -3.14
CA MET A 110 -5.76 -12.94 -2.47
C MET A 110 -6.11 -14.08 -3.43
N LYS A 111 -6.19 -15.30 -2.91
CA LYS A 111 -6.78 -16.44 -3.63
C LYS A 111 -8.27 -16.18 -3.84
N ASN A 112 -8.75 -16.34 -5.07
CA ASN A 112 -10.15 -16.15 -5.43
C ASN A 112 -10.99 -17.43 -5.25
N GLY A 113 -10.64 -18.30 -4.30
CA GLY A 113 -11.36 -19.54 -4.03
C GLY A 113 -10.59 -20.57 -3.21
N TRP A 114 -11.28 -21.66 -2.87
CA TRP A 114 -10.79 -22.76 -2.01
C TRP A 114 -9.99 -23.84 -2.73
N SER A 115 -9.79 -23.72 -4.04
CA SER A 115 -8.95 -24.63 -4.81
C SER A 115 -7.48 -24.19 -4.73
N GLY A 116 -6.56 -25.14 -4.56
CA GLY A 116 -5.12 -24.88 -4.67
C GLY A 116 -4.75 -24.23 -6.01
N SER A 117 -5.49 -24.56 -7.07
CA SER A 117 -5.31 -24.00 -8.42
C SER A 117 -6.12 -22.72 -8.67
N ALA A 118 -6.86 -22.20 -7.69
CA ALA A 118 -7.58 -20.93 -7.84
C ALA A 118 -6.59 -19.79 -8.14
N ALA A 119 -6.96 -18.90 -9.06
CA ALA A 119 -6.17 -17.72 -9.38
C ALA A 119 -5.99 -16.82 -8.14
N THR A 120 -4.85 -16.14 -8.07
CA THR A 120 -4.66 -15.00 -7.17
C THR A 120 -5.07 -13.74 -7.92
N ILE A 121 -5.85 -12.89 -7.27
CA ILE A 121 -6.38 -11.63 -7.81
C ILE A 121 -5.83 -10.45 -7.00
N MET A 122 -5.93 -9.23 -7.53
CA MET A 122 -5.78 -8.01 -6.74
C MET A 122 -7.16 -7.59 -6.25
N ALA A 123 -7.38 -7.62 -4.95
CA ALA A 123 -8.58 -7.12 -4.33
C ALA A 123 -8.40 -5.66 -3.93
N VAL A 124 -9.43 -4.84 -4.14
CA VAL A 124 -9.46 -3.45 -3.69
C VAL A 124 -10.79 -3.15 -3.03
N ARG A 125 -10.78 -2.51 -1.87
CA ARG A 125 -11.96 -2.10 -1.10
C ARG A 125 -11.94 -0.59 -0.93
N ALA A 126 -13.02 0.09 -1.32
CA ALA A 126 -13.31 1.43 -0.81
C ALA A 126 -14.11 1.27 0.47
N VAL A 127 -13.72 2.00 1.52
CA VAL A 127 -14.33 1.90 2.85
C VAL A 127 -14.73 3.29 3.31
N ASP A 128 -15.97 3.39 3.81
CA ASP A 128 -16.44 4.59 4.50
C ASP A 128 -15.76 4.68 5.88
N PRO A 129 -14.98 5.74 6.15
CA PRO A 129 -14.22 5.88 7.40
C PRO A 129 -15.12 6.06 8.63
N THR A 130 -16.36 6.50 8.46
CA THR A 130 -17.34 6.70 9.55
C THR A 130 -17.95 5.37 9.99
N THR A 131 -18.47 4.60 9.03
CA THR A 131 -19.19 3.35 9.30
C THR A 131 -18.30 2.11 9.27
N LEU A 132 -17.08 2.22 8.72
CA LEU A 132 -16.20 1.11 8.36
C LEU A 132 -16.81 0.13 7.33
N ALA A 133 -17.93 0.49 6.70
CA ALA A 133 -18.55 -0.34 5.69
C ALA A 133 -17.76 -0.26 4.37
N THR A 134 -17.60 -1.41 3.71
CA THR A 134 -17.10 -1.41 2.32
C THR A 134 -18.17 -0.83 1.40
N THR A 135 -17.85 0.27 0.72
CA THR A 135 -18.75 0.96 -0.21
C THR A 135 -18.54 0.49 -1.65
N ARG A 136 -17.37 -0.07 -1.97
CA ARG A 136 -17.04 -0.56 -3.31
C ARG A 136 -16.01 -1.68 -3.27
N ASN A 137 -16.20 -2.67 -4.14
CA ASN A 137 -15.16 -3.65 -4.50
C ASN A 137 -14.63 -3.32 -5.90
N GLY A 138 -13.31 -3.25 -6.04
CA GLY A 138 -12.59 -2.92 -7.27
C GLY A 138 -11.60 -4.02 -7.64
N ASP A 139 -12.06 -5.26 -7.71
CA ASP A 139 -11.19 -6.41 -7.92
C ASP A 139 -10.66 -6.47 -9.36
N ILE A 140 -9.38 -6.84 -9.50
CA ILE A 140 -8.71 -6.99 -10.79
C ILE A 140 -8.36 -8.46 -10.99
N TYR A 141 -8.77 -8.96 -12.14
CA TYR A 141 -8.66 -10.35 -12.53
C TYR A 141 -7.74 -10.51 -13.72
N CYS A 142 -7.10 -11.66 -13.78
CA CYS A 142 -6.54 -12.17 -15.02
C CYS A 142 -7.66 -12.55 -16.00
N ASP A 143 -7.38 -12.47 -17.30
CA ASP A 143 -8.32 -12.89 -18.34
C ASP A 143 -8.79 -14.32 -18.09
N TYR A 144 -10.11 -14.52 -18.11
CA TYR A 144 -10.75 -15.83 -17.89
C TYR A 144 -10.30 -16.53 -16.60
N MET A 145 -9.87 -15.77 -15.58
CA MET A 145 -9.33 -16.32 -14.31
C MET A 145 -8.14 -17.28 -14.51
N THR A 146 -7.39 -17.12 -15.61
CA THR A 146 -6.26 -17.99 -15.94
C THR A 146 -4.94 -17.33 -15.58
N GLY A 147 -4.14 -17.99 -14.74
CA GLY A 147 -2.92 -17.45 -14.15
C GLY A 147 -3.20 -16.63 -12.88
N SER A 148 -2.23 -15.82 -12.45
CA SER A 148 -2.32 -15.11 -11.16
C SER A 148 -1.68 -13.73 -11.21
N ILE A 149 -2.27 -12.79 -10.46
CA ILE A 149 -1.59 -11.59 -9.97
C ILE A 149 -0.77 -12.00 -8.75
N LEU A 150 0.55 -11.77 -8.80
CA LEU A 150 1.50 -12.30 -7.81
C LEU A 150 1.74 -11.28 -6.69
N THR A 151 1.91 -10.02 -7.07
CA THR A 151 2.07 -8.90 -6.13
C THR A 151 1.12 -7.78 -6.53
N GLY A 152 0.75 -6.96 -5.56
CA GLY A 152 -0.19 -5.86 -5.77
C GLY A 152 -0.07 -4.83 -4.66
N SER A 153 -0.09 -3.56 -5.04
CA SER A 153 -0.21 -2.41 -4.15
C SER A 153 -1.28 -1.47 -4.67
N ALA A 154 -1.93 -0.74 -3.77
CA ALA A 154 -2.88 0.31 -4.08
C ALA A 154 -2.50 1.59 -3.34
N GLY A 155 -2.64 2.74 -4.01
CA GLY A 155 -2.34 4.04 -3.43
C GLY A 155 -3.10 5.17 -4.11
N LEU A 156 -3.62 6.09 -3.31
CA LEU A 156 -4.28 7.28 -3.81
C LEU A 156 -3.26 8.26 -4.40
N ASN A 157 -3.68 8.98 -5.44
CA ASN A 157 -2.93 10.12 -5.95
C ASN A 157 -2.95 11.30 -4.96
N SER A 158 -2.22 12.36 -5.27
CA SER A 158 -2.11 13.55 -4.41
C SER A 158 -3.44 14.28 -4.19
N THR A 159 -4.43 14.13 -5.08
CA THR A 159 -5.77 14.71 -4.90
C THR A 159 -6.67 13.83 -4.04
N GLY A 160 -6.28 12.59 -3.73
CA GLY A 160 -7.05 11.68 -2.89
C GLY A 160 -8.31 11.10 -3.55
N THR A 161 -8.46 11.27 -4.87
CA THR A 161 -9.66 10.85 -5.63
C THR A 161 -9.40 9.62 -6.49
N ASN A 162 -8.25 9.58 -7.17
CA ASN A 162 -7.91 8.49 -8.08
C ASN A 162 -7.07 7.45 -7.36
N LEU A 163 -7.38 6.18 -7.57
CA LEU A 163 -6.61 5.09 -7.01
C LEU A 163 -5.71 4.48 -8.08
N SER A 164 -4.42 4.49 -7.81
CA SER A 164 -3.42 3.75 -8.58
C SER A 164 -3.24 2.36 -7.99
N VAL A 165 -3.11 1.37 -8.85
CA VAL A 165 -2.79 -0.01 -8.49
C VAL A 165 -1.67 -0.54 -9.37
N SER A 166 -0.79 -1.36 -8.83
CA SER A 166 0.32 -1.91 -9.61
C SER A 166 0.88 -3.18 -8.99
N GLY A 167 1.62 -3.95 -9.78
CA GLY A 167 2.37 -5.09 -9.28
C GLY A 167 2.86 -5.99 -10.39
N THR A 168 3.03 -7.26 -10.05
CA THR A 168 3.49 -8.31 -10.98
C THR A 168 2.41 -9.35 -11.23
N LYS A 169 2.43 -9.95 -12.43
CA LYS A 169 1.48 -10.97 -12.86
C LYS A 169 2.16 -12.09 -13.65
N ALA A 170 1.57 -13.27 -13.59
CA ALA A 170 1.86 -14.41 -14.45
C ALA A 170 0.60 -14.79 -15.24
N CYS A 171 -0.02 -13.79 -15.85
CA CYS A 171 -1.25 -13.94 -16.62
C CYS A 171 -1.42 -12.84 -17.67
N LYS A 172 -2.48 -12.94 -18.47
CA LYS A 172 -2.93 -11.84 -19.33
C LYS A 172 -3.96 -10.98 -18.61
N ILE A 173 -3.94 -9.68 -18.88
CA ILE A 173 -5.01 -8.75 -18.53
C ILE A 173 -5.35 -7.98 -19.80
N ASN A 174 -6.63 -7.96 -20.18
CA ASN A 174 -7.12 -7.33 -21.41
C ASN A 174 -6.38 -7.83 -22.66
N GLY A 175 -6.10 -9.13 -22.72
CA GLY A 175 -5.40 -9.81 -23.80
C GLY A 175 -3.88 -9.62 -23.80
N ARG A 176 -3.33 -8.82 -22.89
CA ARG A 176 -1.92 -8.43 -22.91
C ARG A 176 -1.06 -9.22 -21.94
N SER A 177 0.02 -9.79 -22.46
CA SER A 177 1.11 -10.40 -21.69
C SER A 177 1.99 -9.33 -21.02
N GLY A 178 3.08 -9.74 -20.37
CA GLY A 178 3.97 -8.85 -19.60
C GLY A 178 4.01 -9.23 -18.13
N THR A 179 5.10 -8.90 -17.46
CA THR A 179 5.30 -9.23 -16.04
C THR A 179 4.72 -8.15 -15.16
N TYR A 180 4.80 -6.89 -15.57
CA TYR A 180 4.36 -5.76 -14.78
C TYR A 180 3.02 -5.25 -15.27
N TRP A 181 2.25 -4.68 -14.37
CA TRP A 181 0.99 -4.05 -14.71
C TRP A 181 0.73 -2.85 -13.79
N TYR A 182 0.00 -1.88 -14.32
CA TYR A 182 -0.45 -0.69 -13.63
C TYR A 182 -1.90 -0.41 -14.03
N GLY A 183 -2.71 0.05 -13.09
CA GLY A 183 -4.08 0.45 -13.33
C GLY A 183 -4.45 1.72 -12.57
N THR A 184 -5.45 2.43 -13.09
CA THR A 184 -6.01 3.62 -12.44
C THR A 184 -7.52 3.51 -12.38
N PHE A 185 -8.07 3.58 -11.16
CA PHE A 185 -9.48 3.88 -10.95
C PHE A 185 -9.65 5.40 -10.87
N THR A 186 -10.48 5.95 -11.73
CA THR A 186 -10.87 7.36 -11.67
C THR A 186 -11.97 7.53 -10.63
N ASP A 187 -11.84 8.54 -9.77
CA ASP A 187 -12.82 8.89 -8.73
C ASP A 187 -13.28 7.68 -7.91
N PHE A 188 -12.31 6.96 -7.34
CA PHE A 188 -12.49 5.61 -6.81
C PHE A 188 -13.64 5.48 -5.80
N PHE A 189 -13.82 6.50 -4.95
CA PHE A 189 -14.82 6.53 -3.88
C PHE A 189 -16.23 6.92 -4.35
N THR A 190 -16.36 7.62 -5.46
CA THR A 190 -17.62 8.22 -5.92
C THR A 190 -18.10 7.68 -7.26
N SER A 191 -17.26 6.91 -7.95
CA SER A 191 -17.55 6.26 -9.22
C SER A 191 -17.50 4.74 -9.09
N THR A 192 -18.14 4.03 -10.01
CA THR A 192 -18.02 2.58 -10.20
C THR A 192 -17.27 2.21 -11.49
N THR A 193 -16.76 3.19 -12.23
CA THR A 193 -16.02 2.98 -13.48
C THR A 193 -14.83 2.03 -13.29
N ALA A 194 -14.74 1.03 -14.16
CA ALA A 194 -13.64 0.06 -14.17
C ALA A 194 -12.28 0.74 -14.37
N PRO A 195 -11.17 0.15 -13.88
CA PRO A 195 -9.86 0.76 -13.99
C PRO A 195 -9.35 0.70 -15.43
N VAL A 196 -8.58 1.72 -15.83
CA VAL A 196 -7.78 1.67 -17.06
C VAL A 196 -6.49 0.95 -16.73
N ILE A 197 -6.24 -0.20 -17.37
CA ILE A 197 -5.08 -1.06 -17.08
C ILE A 197 -4.10 -1.06 -18.25
N SER A 198 -2.81 -0.90 -17.93
CA SER A 198 -1.66 -1.06 -18.82
C SER A 198 -0.76 -2.20 -18.33
N THR A 199 -0.10 -2.88 -19.27
CA THR A 199 0.78 -4.01 -19.02
C THR A 199 2.13 -3.78 -19.70
N ILE A 200 3.21 -4.18 -19.04
CA ILE A 200 4.60 -3.99 -19.48
C ILE A 200 5.35 -5.32 -19.39
#